data_AF-T0RXU1-F1
#
_entry.id   AF-T0RXU1-F1
#
_cell.length_a   1.000
_cell.length_b   1.000
_cell.length_c   1.000
_cell.angle_alpha   90.00
_cell.angle_beta   90.00
_cell.angle_gamma   90.00
#
_symmetry.space_group_name_H-M   'P 1'
#
loop_
_entity.id
_entity.type
_entity.pdbx_description
1 polymer ?
#
loop_
_entity_poly.entity_id
_entity_poly.type
_entity_poly.pdbx_seq_one_letter_code
_entity_poly.pdbx_strand_id
1 'polypeptide(L)' 'MNSYKKDGKEKKVEFTADHNLRKEAYLELTVNSVKGVTSWEEVKKAEVPKEALKKINSNS' A
#
# COMPACT_ATOMS: atom_id res chain seq x y z
N MET A 1 8.24 3.92 -3.49
CA MET A 1 7.11 3.17 -4.08
C MET A 1 5.87 4.06 -4.03
N ASN A 2 5.00 4.02 -5.04
CA ASN A 2 3.77 4.80 -5.01
C ASN A 2 2.74 4.02 -4.18
N SER A 3 2.27 4.61 -3.09
CA SER A 3 1.21 4.06 -2.26
C SER A 3 -0.04 4.91 -2.43
N TYR A 4 -1.21 4.30 -2.30
CA TYR A 4 -2.48 5.00 -2.47
C TYR A 4 -3.27 4.92 -1.17
N LYS A 5 -3.79 6.06 -0.74
CA LYS A 5 -4.74 6.12 0.37
C LYS A 5 -6.07 5.47 -0.03
N LYS A 6 -6.92 5.22 0.96
CA LYS A 6 -8.27 4.64 0.75
C LYS A 6 -9.12 5.46 -0.25
N ASP A 7 -8.89 6.77 -0.34
CA ASP A 7 -9.55 7.70 -1.28
C ASP A 7 -8.89 7.77 -2.68
N GLY A 8 -7.89 6.92 -2.96
CA GLY A 8 -7.16 6.90 -4.23
C GLY A 8 -6.13 8.02 -4.39
N LYS A 9 -5.89 8.85 -3.37
CA LYS A 9 -4.80 9.85 -3.42
C LYS A 9 -3.45 9.17 -3.31
N GLU A 10 -2.55 9.53 -4.21
CA GLU A 10 -1.17 9.09 -4.16
C GLU A 10 -0.48 9.66 -2.91
N LYS A 11 0.29 8.81 -2.25
CA LYS A 11 1.19 9.15 -1.17
C LYS A 11 2.51 8.42 -1.42
N LYS A 12 3.60 9.18 -1.53
CA LYS A 12 4.93 8.60 -1.48
C LYS A 12 5.26 8.27 -0.03
N VAL A 13 5.57 7.01 0.22
CA VAL A 13 6.10 6.53 1.50
C VAL A 13 7.35 5.73 1.22
N GLU A 14 8.32 5.84 2.12
CA GLU A 14 9.42 4.92 2.19
C GLU A 14 8.95 3.69 2.95
N PHE A 15 9.06 2.54 2.29
CA PHE A 15 8.62 1.26 2.79
C PHE A 15 9.79 0.29 2.71
N THR A 16 10.11 -0.32 3.85
CA THR A 16 11.12 -1.36 3.99
C THR A 16 10.48 -2.55 4.66
N ALA A 17 10.59 -3.73 4.06
CA ALA A 17 10.20 -4.98 4.67
C ALA A 17 11.46 -5.73 5.12
N ASP A 18 11.43 -6.30 6.31
CA ASP A 18 12.52 -7.12 6.84
C ASP A 18 12.68 -8.46 6.12
N HIS A 19 11.73 -8.82 5.24
CA HIS A 19 11.74 -10.03 4.45
C HIS A 19 11.20 -9.83 3.04
N ASN A 20 11.43 -10.83 2.18
CA ASN A 20 10.90 -10.82 0.82
C ASN A 20 9.37 -10.89 0.83
N LEU A 21 8.74 -9.99 0.08
CA LEU A 21 7.32 -9.98 -0.18
C LEU A 21 6.99 -10.84 -1.40
N ARG A 22 5.79 -11.43 -1.42
CA ARG A 22 5.30 -12.09 -2.63
C ARG A 22 5.12 -11.05 -3.74
N LYS A 23 5.54 -11.43 -4.94
CA LYS A 23 5.21 -10.65 -6.14
C LYS A 23 3.70 -10.63 -6.30
N GLU A 24 3.15 -9.46 -6.65
CA GLU A 24 1.71 -9.21 -6.85
C GLU A 24 0.83 -9.25 -5.59
N ALA A 25 1.42 -9.27 -4.40
CA ALA A 25 0.69 -9.09 -3.16
C ALA A 25 0.20 -7.63 -2.99
N TYR A 26 -0.97 -7.46 -2.39
CA TYR A 26 -1.45 -6.14 -1.94
C TYR A 26 -1.12 -5.95 -0.46
N LEU A 27 -0.64 -4.77 -0.10
CA LEU A 27 -0.23 -4.46 1.27
C LEU A 27 -1.05 -3.29 1.81
N GLU A 28 -1.62 -3.47 3.00
CA GLU A 28 -2.13 -2.36 3.81
C GLU A 28 -0.99 -1.82 4.67
N LEU A 29 -0.67 -0.53 4.52
CA LEU A 29 0.39 0.13 5.28
C LEU A 29 -0.24 0.99 6.37
N THR A 30 0.15 0.76 7.62
CA THR A 30 -0.17 1.68 8.72
C THR A 30 0.91 2.74 8.78
N VAL A 31 0.53 3.99 8.54
CA VAL A 31 1.46 5.12 8.47
C VAL A 31 1.17 6.11 9.59
N ASN A 32 2.16 6.33 10.44
CA ASN A 32 2.17 7.41 11.42
C ASN A 32 2.78 8.67 10.80
N SER A 33 2.19 9.83 11.08
CA SER A 33 2.62 11.12 10.52
C SER A 33 4.03 11.55 10.94
N VAL A 34 4.52 11.07 12.09
CA VAL A 34 5.84 11.41 12.64
C VAL A 34 6.85 10.31 12.34
N LYS A 35 6.46 9.03 12.49
CA LYS A 35 7.37 7.89 12.37
C LYS A 35 7.43 7.26 10.97
N GLY A 36 6.51 7.61 10.06
CA GLY A 36 6.39 6.93 8.77
C GLY A 36 5.63 5.61 8.88
N VAL A 37 5.94 4.62 8.05
CA VAL A 37 5.28 3.31 8.07
C VAL A 37 5.63 2.60 9.38
N THR A 38 4.63 2.24 10.19
CA THR A 38 4.82 1.57 11.49
C THR A 38 4.53 0.07 11.44
N SER A 39 3.65 -0.34 10.53
CA SER A 39 3.33 -1.75 10.30
C SER A 39 2.75 -1.92 8.90
N TRP A 40 2.74 -3.15 8.44
CA TRP A 40 2.17 -3.51 7.17
C TRP A 40 1.59 -4.91 7.24
N GLU A 41 0.52 -5.16 6.48
CA GLU A 41 -0.17 -6.44 6.44
C GLU A 41 -0.50 -6.82 4.99
N GLU A 42 -0.35 -8.10 4.66
CA GLU A 42 -0.76 -8.63 3.36
C GLU A 42 -2.28 -8.82 3.35
N VAL A 43 -2.94 -8.15 2.39
CA VAL A 43 -4.40 -8.15 2.26
C VAL A 43 -4.81 -8.71 0.91
N LYS A 44 -6.04 -9.23 0.83
CA LYS A 44 -6.57 -9.70 -0.46
C LYS A 44 -6.97 -8.52 -1.32
N LYS A 45 -6.94 -8.69 -2.65
CA LYS A 45 -7.44 -7.70 -3.62
C LYS A 45 -8.85 -7.19 -3.32
N ALA A 46 -9.71 -8.06 -2.77
CA ALA A 46 -11.08 -7.72 -2.39
C ALA A 46 -11.19 -6.78 -1.19
N GLU A 47 -10.16 -6.73 -0.33
CA GLU A 47 -10.09 -5.86 0.84
C GLU A 47 -9.49 -4.49 0.50
N VAL A 48 -8.76 -4.40 -0.61
CA VAL A 48 -8.22 -3.13 -1.11
C VAL A 48 -9.39 -2.22 -1.54
N PRO A 49 -9.46 -0.98 -1.03
CA PRO A 49 -10.46 -0.01 -1.46
C PRO A 49 -10.47 0.15 -2.98
N LYS A 50 -11.67 0.15 -3.59
CA LYS A 50 -11.84 0.19 -5.05
C LYS A 50 -11.09 1.36 -5.71
N GLU A 51 -11.11 2.53 -5.08
CA GLU A 51 -10.41 3.73 -5.57
C GLU A 51 -8.89 3.54 -5.59
N ALA A 52 -8.32 2.99 -4.52
CA ALA A 52 -6.89 2.66 -4.45
C ALA A 52 -6.52 1.56 -5.44
N LEU A 53 -7.34 0.50 -5.53
CA LEU A 53 -7.12 -0.63 -6.42
C LEU A 53 -7.14 -0.20 -7.89
N LYS A 54 -8.05 0.69 -8.27
CA LYS A 54 -8.11 1.26 -9.61
C LYS A 54 -6.82 1.98 -9.97
N LYS A 55 -6.28 2.79 -9.04
CA LYS A 55 -5.00 3.50 -9.24
C LYS A 55 -3.80 2.55 -9.36
N ILE A 56 -3.76 1.49 -8.55
CA ILE A 56 -2.71 0.47 -8.63
C ILE A 56 -2.72 -0.19 -10.01
N ASN A 57 -3.89 -0.65 -10.46
CA ASN A 57 -4.00 -1.35 -11.75
C ASN A 57 -3.84 -0.42 -12.96
N SER A 58 -4.16 0.88 -12.85
CA SER A 58 -4.00 1.83 -13.96
C SER A 58 -2.55 2.24 -14.24
N ASN A 59 -1.63 2.02 -13.29
CA ASN A 59 -0.20 2.31 -13.44
C ASN A 59 0.67 1.05 -13.57
N SER A 60 0.05 -0.12 -13.80
CA SER A 60 0.73 -1.42 -13.97
C SER A 60 1.00 -1.76 -15.43
#